data_AF-A0A3B9DHQ1-F1
#
_entry.id   AF-A0A3B9DHQ1-F1
#
_cell.length_a   1.000
_cell.length_b   1.000
_cell.length_c   1.000
_cell.angle_alpha   90.00
_cell.angle_beta   90.00
_cell.angle_gamma   90.00
#
_symmetry.space_group_name_H-M   'P 1'
#
loop_
_entity.id
_entity.type
_entity.pdbx_description
1 polymer ?
#
loop_
_entity_poly.entity_id
_entity_poly.type
_entity_poly.pdbx_seq_one_letter_code
_entity_poly.pdbx_strand_id
1 'polypeptide(L)' 'VGITEQNISLLKTGRVRGIRFTTLEKICEALKCQPGDILAYDADELPGG' A
#
# COMPACT_ATOMS: atom_id res chain seq x y z
N VAL A 1 3.21 8.40 15.73
CA VAL A 1 2.54 7.77 14.56
C VAL A 1 2.83 8.61 13.33
N GLY A 2 3.93 8.29 12.63
CA GLY A 2 4.57 9.17 11.64
C GLY A 2 4.42 8.67 10.21
N ILE A 3 3.19 8.64 9.69
CA ILE A 3 2.98 8.57 8.25
C ILE A 3 2.78 10.02 7.82
N THR A 4 3.84 10.66 7.32
CA THR A 4 3.78 12.03 6.80
C THR A 4 2.83 12.09 5.60
N GLU A 5 2.18 13.24 5.38
CA GLU A 5 1.21 13.43 4.28
C GLU A 5 1.76 13.04 2.90
N GLN A 6 3.08 13.17 2.71
CA GLN A 6 3.77 12.73 1.49
C GLN A 6 3.64 11.22 1.24
N ASN A 7 3.73 10.39 2.28
CA ASN A 7 3.53 8.94 2.15
C ASN A 7 2.08 8.60 1.79
N ILE A 8 1.11 9.37 2.30
CA ILE A 8 -0.32 9.19 1.98
C ILE A 8 -0.60 9.55 0.52
N SER A 9 0.00 10.63 0.00
CA SER A 9 -0.14 11.03 -1.40
C SER A 9 0.42 9.98 -2.37
N LEU A 10 1.57 9.38 -2.04
CA LEU A 10 2.14 8.29 -2.84
C LEU A 10 1.25 7.05 -2.82
N LEU A 11 0.69 6.68 -1.67
CA LEU A 11 -0.27 5.57 -1.57
C LEU A 11 -1.53 5.82 -2.40
N LYS A 12 -2.08 7.05 -2.39
CA LYS A 12 -3.25 7.42 -3.21
C LYS A 12 -3.00 7.37 -4.71
N THR A 13 -1.77 7.63 -5.15
CA THR A 13 -1.41 7.65 -6.58
C THR A 13 -1.00 6.28 -7.12
N GLY A 14 -0.95 5.24 -6.28
CA GLY A 14 -0.51 3.90 -6.67
C GLY A 14 0.99 3.79 -7.00
N ARG A 15 1.76 4.89 -6.94
CA ARG A 15 3.18 4.94 -7.32
C ARG A 15 4.13 4.48 -6.21
N VAL A 16 3.64 3.70 -5.25
CA VAL A 16 4.47 3.19 -4.16
C VAL A 16 5.24 1.98 -4.64
N ARG A 17 6.56 2.12 -4.73
CA ARG A 17 7.48 1.04 -5.13
C ARG A 17 7.56 -0.11 -4.12
N GLY A 18 7.08 0.12 -2.90
CA GLY A 18 7.05 -0.89 -1.85
C GLY A 18 6.61 -0.28 -0.52
N ILE A 19 5.89 -1.06 0.27
CA ILE A 19 5.44 -0.69 1.61
C ILE A 19 6.08 -1.64 2.64
N ARG A 20 6.51 -1.08 3.79
CA ARG A 20 6.96 -1.92 4.91
C ARG A 20 5.76 -2.63 5.54
N PHE A 21 5.93 -3.88 5.95
CA PHE A 21 4.88 -4.65 6.63
C PHE A 21 4.33 -3.92 7.86
N THR A 22 5.20 -3.26 8.65
CA THR A 22 4.80 -2.46 9.82
C THR A 22 3.96 -1.22 9.48
N THR A 23 4.06 -0.71 8.25
CA THR A 23 3.19 0.36 7.76
C THR A 23 1.86 -0.23 7.29
N LEU A 24 1.89 -1.38 6.60
CA LEU A 24 0.70 -2.11 6.16
C LEU A 24 -0.16 -2.53 7.37
N GLU A 25 0.44 -3.02 8.45
CA GLU A 25 -0.23 -3.36 9.71
C GLU A 25 -0.98 -2.16 10.30
N LYS A 26 -0.36 -0.98 10.36
CA LYS A 26 -0.99 0.24 10.88
C LYS A 26 -2.16 0.69 10.01
N ILE A 27 -2.04 0.51 8.70
CA ILE A 27 -3.14 0.79 7.76
C ILE A 27 -4.29 -0.18 8.01
N CYS A 28 -4.00 -1.48 8.17
CA CYS A 28 -4.99 -2.50 8.49
C CYS A 28 -5.69 -2.23 9.82
N GLU A 29 -4.95 -1.80 10.84
CA GLU A 29 -5.49 -1.40 12.15
C GLU A 29 -6.42 -0.19 12.04
N ALA A 30 -6.04 0.82 11.25
CA ALA A 30 -6.84 2.03 11.05
C ALA A 30 -8.11 1.78 10.22
N LEU A 31 -8.02 0.93 9.20
CA LEU A 31 -9.12 0.60 8.28
C LEU A 31 -9.95 -0.61 8.74
N LYS A 32 -9.52 -1.31 9.80
CA LYS A 32 -10.10 -2.57 10.28
C LYS A 32 -10.24 -3.63 9.18
N CYS A 33 -9.22 -3.76 8.34
CA CYS A 33 -9.16 -4.75 7.27
C CYS A 33 -7.97 -5.69 7.45
N GLN A 34 -7.87 -6.69 6.57
CA GLN A 34 -6.72 -7.58 6.48
C GLN A 34 -5.74 -7.11 5.38
N PRO A 35 -4.45 -7.49 5.46
CA PRO A 35 -3.47 -7.17 4.42
C PRO A 35 -3.88 -7.65 3.03
N GLY A 36 -4.56 -8.80 2.95
CA GLY A 36 -5.08 -9.36 1.70
C GLY A 36 -6.19 -8.53 1.06
N ASP A 37 -6.88 -7.66 1.82
CA ASP A 37 -7.90 -6.74 1.28
C ASP A 37 -7.27 -5.54 0.58
N ILE A 38 -5.98 -5.25 0.86
CA ILE A 38 -5.24 -4.11 0.31
C ILE A 38 -4.33 -4.56 -0.84
N LEU A 39 -3.77 -5.75 -0.75
CA LEU A 39 -2.83 -6.29 -1.73
C LEU A 39 -3.60 -7.04 -2.83
N ALA A 40 -3.63 -6.47 -4.02
CA ALA A 40 -4.05 -7.16 -5.24
C ALA A 40 -2.81 -7.43 -6.11
N TYR A 41 -2.71 -8.64 -6.64
CA TYR A 41 -1.75 -8.95 -7.69
C TYR A 41 -2.39 -8.62 -9.02
N ASP A 42 -1.85 -7.63 -9.73
CA ASP A 42 -2.21 -7.34 -11.12
C ASP A 42 -1.16 -7.97 -12.04
N ALA A 43 -1.59 -8.95 -12.83
CA ALA A 43 -0.72 -9.66 -13.77
C ALA A 43 -0.46 -8.84 -15.05
N ASP A 44 -1.31 -7.85 -15.36
CA ASP A 44 -1.21 -7.03 -16.58
C ASP A 44 -0.23 -5.85 -16.40
N GLU A 45 0.20 -5.54 -15.18
CA GLU A 45 1.15 -4.45 -14.86
C GLU A 45 2.60 -4.94 -14.70
N LEU A 46 2.98 -6.05 -15.35
CA LEU A 46 4.38 -6.47 -15.46
C LEU A 46 5.04 -5.81 -16.68
N PRO A 47 6.21 -5.15 -16.54
CA PRO A 47 6.93 -4.60 -17.68
C PRO A 47 7.57 -5.77 -18.45
N GLY A 48 6.82 -6.33 -19.39
CA GLY A 48 7.25 -7.48 -20.18
C GLY A 48 6.25 -7.94 -21.24
N GLY A 49 5.45 -7.03 -21.79
CA GLY A 49 4.78 -7.21 -23.07
C GLY A 49 5.66 -6.73 -24.21
#